data_AF-A0A8S0RH25-F1
#
_entry.id   AF-A0A8S0RH25-F1
#
_cell.length_a   1.000
_cell.length_b   1.000
_cell.length_c   1.000
_cell.angle_alpha   90.00
_cell.angle_beta   90.00
_cell.angle_gamma   90.00
#
_symmetry.space_group_name_H-M   'P 1'
#
loop_
_entity.id
_entity.type
_entity.pdbx_description
1 polymer ?
#
loop_
_entity_poly.entity_id
_entity_poly.type
_entity_poly.pdbx_seq_one_letter_code
_entity_poly.pdbx_strand_id
1 'polypeptide(L)'
;MAFLRAVVTSKTAIAAAIPAAFALSSLSSSSSSSSSLNFPQRFSKNLSVHLSTTHSPEKLCLVNSLGNLALASVQMDAPLSNQNPPAQNGAVLPELLTEFMVDMKCEGCVNSVKNKLQTLDGVKNVDVDLSNQVVRVQGTSPVKILTEALEQTGRKARLIGQGVPEDFLISAAVAEFKGPSIFGVVRLAQVNMELARIEANFSGLPPGKHGWSINEFGDLTQGAASTGKVFNPMCDAEEPVGDLGTLDADEKGEAFFSGVKEKLRVADLIGRSIAVYGTEDKSDEGLAAAVIARSAGVGENYKKLCTCDGTTIWEATNADFVSSKV
;
A
#
# COMPACT_ATOMS: atom_id res chain seq x y z
N MET A 1 -27.51 51.17 -30.35
CA MET A 1 -27.25 51.54 -31.76
C MET A 1 -25.91 50.93 -32.13
N ALA A 2 -25.83 49.72 -32.68
CA ALA A 2 -26.13 49.30 -34.06
C ALA A 2 -24.83 49.20 -34.89
N PHE A 3 -24.48 47.94 -35.23
CA PHE A 3 -23.74 47.39 -36.40
C PHE A 3 -22.39 48.01 -36.82
N LEU A 4 -21.32 47.23 -37.06
CA LEU A 4 -21.15 46.39 -38.25
C LEU A 4 -20.05 45.31 -38.08
N ARG A 5 -20.35 44.12 -38.60
CA ARG A 5 -19.44 43.00 -38.88
C ARG A 5 -18.65 43.26 -40.18
N ALA A 6 -17.44 42.73 -40.28
CA ALA A 6 -16.83 42.38 -41.57
C ALA A 6 -16.13 41.03 -41.48
N VAL A 7 -16.56 40.13 -42.36
CA VAL A 7 -16.08 38.76 -42.60
C VAL A 7 -15.13 38.84 -43.80
N VAL A 8 -13.96 38.18 -43.74
CA VAL A 8 -13.15 37.91 -44.92
C VAL A 8 -13.05 36.40 -45.09
N THR A 9 -13.60 35.93 -46.20
CA THR A 9 -13.52 34.57 -46.73
C THR A 9 -12.47 34.53 -47.84
N SER A 10 -11.59 33.53 -47.80
CA SER A 10 -10.80 33.11 -48.96
C SER A 10 -10.95 31.61 -49.16
N LYS A 11 -11.65 31.25 -50.23
CA LYS A 11 -11.73 29.90 -50.79
C LYS A 11 -10.53 29.68 -51.72
N THR A 12 -9.88 28.54 -51.64
CA THR A 12 -9.27 27.85 -52.79
C THR A 12 -9.50 26.35 -52.62
N ALA A 13 -9.75 25.69 -53.74
CA ALA A 13 -10.35 24.37 -53.83
C ALA A 13 -9.52 23.46 -54.75
N ILE A 14 -9.60 22.16 -54.47
CA ILE A 14 -9.49 20.99 -55.37
C ILE A 14 -8.08 20.54 -55.81
N ALA A 15 -7.69 19.33 -55.41
CA ALA A 15 -7.45 18.21 -56.33
C ALA A 15 -7.43 16.87 -55.55
N ALA A 16 -8.29 15.95 -55.96
CA ALA A 16 -8.39 14.58 -55.49
C ALA A 16 -7.59 13.64 -56.41
N ALA A 17 -7.01 12.56 -55.86
CA ALA A 17 -6.69 11.36 -56.62
C ALA A 17 -6.65 10.14 -55.67
N ILE A 18 -7.60 9.23 -55.90
CA ILE A 18 -7.64 7.84 -55.40
C ILE A 18 -6.89 6.98 -56.43
N PRO A 19 -6.25 5.87 -56.01
CA PRO A 19 -6.72 4.61 -56.56
C PRO A 19 -6.81 3.50 -55.50
N ALA A 20 -7.94 2.81 -55.50
CA ALA A 20 -8.12 1.47 -54.95
C ALA A 20 -7.91 0.45 -56.07
N ALA A 21 -7.25 -0.67 -55.80
CA ALA A 21 -7.51 -1.93 -56.52
C ALA A 21 -6.75 -3.15 -55.96
N PHE A 22 -7.55 -4.17 -55.67
CA PHE A 22 -7.34 -5.61 -55.85
C PHE A 22 -6.39 -6.42 -54.93
N ALA A 23 -7.06 -7.28 -54.15
CA ALA A 23 -6.54 -8.48 -53.54
C ALA A 23 -6.22 -9.56 -54.60
N LEU A 24 -5.16 -10.33 -54.35
CA LEU A 24 -4.95 -11.67 -54.87
C LEU A 24 -4.22 -12.50 -53.80
N SER A 25 -4.82 -13.64 -53.49
CA SER A 25 -4.34 -14.69 -52.61
C SER A 25 -3.21 -15.49 -53.27
N SER A 26 -2.19 -15.84 -52.48
CA SER A 26 -1.29 -16.95 -52.80
C SER A 26 -0.85 -17.66 -51.53
N LEU A 27 -1.39 -18.87 -51.34
CA LEU A 27 -0.83 -19.90 -50.47
C LEU A 27 0.52 -20.34 -51.05
N SER A 28 1.55 -20.40 -50.21
CA SER A 28 2.77 -21.14 -50.51
C SER A 28 3.30 -21.77 -49.23
N SER A 29 3.05 -23.07 -49.12
CA SER A 29 3.72 -24.02 -48.24
C SER A 29 5.17 -24.21 -48.67
N SER A 30 6.12 -24.16 -47.72
CA SER A 30 7.39 -24.86 -47.88
C SER A 30 7.89 -25.36 -46.52
N SER A 31 8.28 -26.63 -46.56
CA SER A 31 8.79 -27.49 -45.49
C SER A 31 10.31 -27.46 -45.41
N SER A 32 10.86 -28.14 -44.39
CA SER A 32 12.25 -28.62 -44.20
C SER A 32 13.23 -27.59 -43.61
N SER A 33 14.19 -27.93 -42.73
CA SER A 33 14.64 -29.21 -42.16
C SER A 33 15.66 -28.93 -41.06
N SER A 34 15.73 -29.88 -40.12
CA SER A 34 16.77 -30.10 -39.11
C SER A 34 18.22 -30.00 -39.61
N SER A 35 19.10 -29.44 -38.79
CA SER A 35 20.55 -29.72 -38.85
C SER A 35 21.08 -30.06 -37.45
N SER A 36 21.47 -31.32 -37.32
CA SER A 36 22.25 -31.91 -36.22
C SER A 36 23.73 -31.70 -36.47
N LEU A 37 24.50 -31.33 -35.44
CA LEU A 37 25.96 -31.42 -35.42
C LEU A 37 26.40 -32.32 -34.26
N ASN A 38 27.30 -33.25 -34.57
CA ASN A 38 27.80 -34.32 -33.71
C ASN A 38 29.31 -34.14 -33.41
N PHE A 39 29.66 -34.31 -32.12
CA PHE A 39 30.88 -34.91 -31.53
C PHE A 39 32.27 -34.21 -31.67
N PRO A 40 33.20 -34.33 -30.66
CA PRO A 40 33.73 -35.62 -30.17
C PRO A 40 33.92 -35.82 -28.64
N GLN A 41 34.13 -37.10 -28.29
CA GLN A 41 34.37 -37.68 -26.96
C GLN A 41 35.78 -37.43 -26.40
N ARG A 42 35.90 -37.25 -25.08
CA ARG A 42 36.73 -38.06 -24.12
C ARG A 42 37.02 -37.27 -22.83
N PHE A 43 36.60 -37.79 -21.67
CA PHE A 43 37.45 -38.36 -20.62
C PHE A 43 36.62 -38.64 -19.36
N SER A 44 36.53 -39.92 -18.99
CA SER A 44 35.87 -40.38 -17.78
C SER A 44 36.72 -40.06 -16.54
N LYS A 45 36.13 -39.35 -15.58
CA LYS A 45 36.50 -39.44 -14.16
C LYS A 45 35.23 -39.53 -13.34
N ASN A 46 35.12 -40.65 -12.61
CA ASN A 46 34.11 -40.87 -11.59
C ASN A 46 34.26 -39.81 -10.49
N LEU A 47 33.19 -39.08 -10.22
CA LEU A 47 32.99 -38.42 -8.93
C LEU A 47 31.51 -38.56 -8.56
N SER A 48 31.26 -39.37 -7.55
CA SER A 48 29.95 -39.47 -6.92
C SER A 48 29.68 -38.16 -6.19
N VAL A 49 28.64 -37.43 -6.59
CA VAL A 49 28.13 -36.28 -5.85
C VAL A 49 26.66 -36.52 -5.59
N HIS A 50 26.36 -36.75 -4.31
CA HIS A 50 25.02 -36.86 -3.75
C HIS A 50 24.19 -35.63 -4.13
N LEU A 51 23.06 -35.86 -4.80
CA LEU A 51 22.03 -34.86 -5.04
C LEU A 51 21.15 -34.76 -3.78
N SER A 52 21.43 -33.76 -2.95
CA SER A 52 20.57 -33.40 -1.82
C SER A 52 19.46 -32.47 -2.33
N THR A 53 18.29 -33.03 -2.59
CA THR A 53 17.05 -32.25 -2.78
C THR A 53 16.68 -31.61 -1.44
N THR A 54 16.96 -30.32 -1.25
CA THR A 54 16.44 -29.58 -0.09
C THR A 54 14.99 -29.20 -0.36
N HIS A 55 14.09 -30.12 -0.04
CA HIS A 55 12.68 -29.82 0.18
C HIS A 55 12.59 -28.98 1.47
N SER A 56 12.16 -27.72 1.35
CA SER A 56 11.69 -26.95 2.50
C SER A 56 10.41 -27.60 3.05
N PRO A 57 10.31 -27.91 4.36
CA PRO A 57 9.08 -28.45 4.90
C PRO A 57 8.08 -27.31 5.12
N GLU A 58 7.03 -27.27 4.30
CA GLU A 58 5.80 -26.59 4.70
C GLU A 58 5.24 -27.30 5.94
N LYS A 59 5.32 -26.64 7.10
CA LYS A 59 4.64 -27.10 8.31
C LYS A 59 3.16 -26.76 8.17
N LEU A 60 2.38 -27.72 7.68
CA LEU A 60 0.92 -27.72 7.82
C LEU A 60 0.55 -28.14 9.24
N CYS A 61 -0.10 -27.24 9.99
CA CYS A 61 -0.55 -27.51 11.36
C CYS A 61 -1.81 -28.40 11.35
N LEU A 62 -1.62 -29.69 11.67
CA LEU A 62 -2.68 -30.64 11.98
C LEU A 62 -2.99 -30.59 13.49
N VAL A 63 -4.23 -30.30 13.84
CA VAL A 63 -4.70 -30.19 15.24
C VAL A 63 -5.29 -31.52 15.69
N ASN A 64 -4.80 -32.06 16.81
CA ASN A 64 -5.53 -33.07 17.58
C ASN A 64 -6.08 -32.43 18.85
N SER A 65 -7.41 -32.41 18.95
CA SER A 65 -8.18 -32.00 20.13
C SER A 65 -8.19 -33.12 21.17
N LEU A 66 -7.89 -32.77 22.42
CA LEU A 66 -8.34 -33.49 23.62
C LEU A 66 -8.34 -32.50 24.78
N GLY A 67 -9.54 -32.24 25.32
CA GLY A 67 -9.78 -31.22 26.32
C GLY A 67 -9.35 -31.62 27.73
N ASN A 68 -9.31 -30.60 28.60
CA ASN A 68 -9.52 -30.77 30.03
C ASN A 68 -10.19 -29.51 30.60
N LEU A 69 -11.29 -29.76 31.31
CA LEU A 69 -12.07 -28.80 32.08
C LEU A 69 -11.44 -28.63 33.47
N ALA A 70 -11.37 -27.40 33.97
CA ALA A 70 -11.31 -27.11 35.41
C ALA A 70 -12.01 -25.79 35.72
N LEU A 71 -12.81 -25.79 36.79
CA LEU A 71 -13.77 -24.78 37.21
C LEU A 71 -13.25 -23.92 38.37
N ALA A 72 -13.48 -22.60 38.24
CA ALA A 72 -13.88 -21.58 39.23
C ALA A 72 -13.09 -21.29 40.52
N SER A 73 -12.86 -19.98 40.74
CA SER A 73 -13.19 -19.28 42.00
C SER A 73 -13.28 -17.75 41.80
N VAL A 74 -14.33 -17.15 42.35
CA VAL A 74 -14.69 -15.72 42.35
C VAL A 74 -14.01 -14.97 43.50
N GLN A 75 -13.53 -13.76 43.27
CA GLN A 75 -13.34 -12.76 44.33
C GLN A 75 -13.59 -11.34 43.79
N MET A 76 -14.53 -10.63 44.42
CA MET A 76 -14.78 -9.21 44.24
C MET A 76 -13.83 -8.42 45.14
N ASP A 77 -13.22 -7.36 44.62
CA ASP A 77 -12.99 -6.12 45.36
C ASP A 77 -12.74 -4.97 44.38
N ALA A 78 -13.50 -3.89 44.56
CA ALA A 78 -13.30 -2.61 43.88
C ALA A 78 -12.47 -1.68 44.77
N PRO A 79 -11.58 -0.88 44.17
CA PRO A 79 -11.62 0.54 44.52
C PRO A 79 -11.60 1.44 43.30
N LEU A 80 -12.42 2.48 43.40
CA LEU A 80 -12.49 3.66 42.57
C LEU A 80 -11.08 4.27 42.41
N SER A 81 -10.57 4.33 41.18
CA SER A 81 -9.38 5.11 40.83
C SER A 81 -9.64 5.80 39.48
N ASN A 82 -9.35 7.10 39.45
CA ASN A 82 -9.56 8.02 38.34
C ASN A 82 -9.06 7.44 37.01
N GLN A 83 -9.99 7.22 36.07
CA GLN A 83 -9.68 6.80 34.72
C GLN A 83 -9.19 8.00 33.91
N ASN A 84 -7.87 8.13 33.84
CA ASN A 84 -7.25 8.69 32.63
C ASN A 84 -7.53 7.72 31.47
N PRO A 85 -7.79 8.22 30.25
CA PRO A 85 -8.05 7.39 29.08
C PRO A 85 -6.84 6.49 28.77
N PRO A 86 -7.05 5.25 28.28
CA PRO A 86 -5.97 4.33 27.99
C PRO A 86 -5.08 4.90 26.88
N ALA A 87 -3.77 4.81 27.13
CA ALA A 87 -2.72 5.46 26.38
C ALA A 87 -2.69 5.06 24.89
N GLN A 88 -2.87 6.06 24.03
CA GLN A 88 -2.22 6.13 22.72
C GLN A 88 -0.72 5.90 22.95
N ASN A 89 -0.13 4.86 22.37
CA ASN A 89 1.28 4.55 22.57
C ASN A 89 2.14 5.74 22.14
N GLY A 90 2.74 6.44 23.10
CA GLY A 90 3.77 7.46 22.91
C GLY A 90 5.10 6.90 22.42
N ALA A 91 5.06 5.86 21.59
CA ALA A 91 6.24 5.30 20.94
C ALA A 91 6.65 6.26 19.81
N VAL A 92 7.85 6.83 19.94
CA VAL A 92 8.48 7.61 18.88
C VAL A 92 8.60 6.72 17.65
N LEU A 93 7.96 7.12 16.54
CA LEU A 93 8.07 6.38 15.29
C LEU A 93 9.52 6.39 14.81
N PRO A 94 10.00 5.31 14.19
CA PRO A 94 11.32 5.28 13.60
C PRO A 94 11.43 6.26 12.44
N GLU A 95 12.65 6.77 12.25
CA GLU A 95 12.99 7.67 11.16
C GLU A 95 12.81 6.97 9.81
N LEU A 96 12.12 7.65 8.88
CA LEU A 96 11.88 7.18 7.53
C LEU A 96 12.04 8.34 6.56
N LEU A 97 12.40 8.06 5.30
CA LEU A 97 12.26 9.01 4.22
C LEU A 97 10.86 8.88 3.60
N THR A 98 10.15 9.99 3.53
CA THR A 98 8.79 10.09 2.98
C THR A 98 8.81 11.07 1.81
N GLU A 99 8.39 10.63 0.63
CA GLU A 99 8.45 11.38 -0.61
C GLU A 99 7.04 11.77 -1.07
N PHE A 100 6.83 13.07 -1.26
CA PHE A 100 5.60 13.66 -1.75
C PHE A 100 5.83 14.33 -3.09
N MET A 101 4.83 14.26 -3.97
CA MET A 101 4.71 15.15 -5.10
C MET A 101 3.83 16.33 -4.69
N VAL A 102 4.32 17.56 -4.91
CA VAL A 102 3.68 18.80 -4.45
C VAL A 102 3.71 19.84 -5.55
N ASP A 103 2.56 20.42 -5.92
CA ASP A 103 2.51 21.46 -6.98
C ASP A 103 3.27 22.72 -6.54
N MET A 104 4.45 22.92 -7.12
CA MET A 104 5.35 24.05 -6.88
C MET A 104 5.78 24.66 -8.22
N LYS A 105 5.70 25.99 -8.33
CA LYS A 105 5.94 26.72 -9.60
C LYS A 105 7.06 27.75 -9.52
N CYS A 106 7.57 28.03 -8.32
CA CYS A 106 8.62 29.02 -8.10
C CYS A 106 9.33 28.77 -6.76
N GLU A 107 10.46 29.46 -6.55
CA GLU A 107 11.22 29.42 -5.29
C GLU A 107 10.43 29.89 -4.06
N GLY A 108 9.47 30.80 -4.25
CA GLY A 108 8.55 31.19 -3.17
C GLY A 108 7.71 30.00 -2.67
N CYS A 109 7.35 29.08 -3.57
CA CYS A 109 6.64 27.85 -3.23
C CYS A 109 7.52 26.93 -2.36
N VAL A 110 8.78 26.76 -2.79
CA VAL A 110 9.79 25.95 -2.09
C VAL A 110 9.99 26.45 -0.67
N ASN A 111 10.21 27.76 -0.50
CA ASN A 111 10.41 28.36 0.82
C ASN A 111 9.18 28.21 1.73
N SER A 112 7.97 28.41 1.20
CA SER A 112 6.74 28.23 1.96
C SER A 112 6.56 26.79 2.46
N VAL A 113 6.82 25.80 1.60
CA VAL A 113 6.76 24.37 1.95
C VAL A 113 7.81 24.02 3.00
N LYS A 114 9.07 24.40 2.74
CA LYS A 114 10.19 24.08 3.64
C LYS A 114 9.99 24.68 5.03
N ASN A 115 9.64 25.96 5.10
CA ASN A 115 9.39 26.64 6.36
C ASN A 115 8.25 25.98 7.14
N LYS A 116 7.17 25.59 6.46
CA LYS A 116 6.02 24.95 7.11
C LYS A 116 6.35 23.56 7.66
N LEU A 117 7.10 22.75 6.90
CA LEU A 117 7.48 21.40 7.34
C LEU A 117 8.52 21.41 8.46
N GLN A 118 9.46 22.36 8.45
CA GLN A 118 10.49 22.48 9.48
C GLN A 118 9.95 22.90 10.85
N THR A 119 8.72 23.43 10.95
CA THR A 119 8.09 23.71 12.24
C THR A 119 7.47 22.47 12.89
N LEU A 120 7.41 21.33 12.20
CA LEU A 120 6.78 20.12 12.70
C LEU A 120 7.74 19.31 13.58
N ASP A 121 7.23 18.84 14.71
CA ASP A 121 7.95 17.91 15.56
C ASP A 121 8.23 16.59 14.83
N GLY A 122 9.45 16.09 14.97
CA GLY A 122 9.91 14.85 14.34
C GLY A 122 10.45 15.02 12.91
N VAL A 123 10.38 16.20 12.31
CA VAL A 123 11.04 16.48 11.02
C VAL A 123 12.52 16.79 11.24
N LYS A 124 13.40 16.01 10.59
CA LYS A 124 14.85 16.15 10.69
C LYS A 124 15.45 16.84 9.46
N ASN A 125 15.01 16.45 8.27
CA ASN A 125 15.47 17.04 7.02
C ASN A 125 14.31 17.19 6.04
N VAL A 126 14.34 18.27 5.25
CA VAL A 126 13.40 18.54 4.16
C VAL A 126 14.23 18.90 2.93
N ASP A 127 14.18 18.01 1.94
CA ASP A 127 14.74 18.21 0.61
C ASP A 127 13.61 18.54 -0.37
N VAL A 128 13.82 19.54 -1.22
CA VAL A 128 12.80 20.02 -2.16
C VAL A 128 13.43 20.13 -3.54
N ASP A 129 12.90 19.33 -4.46
CA ASP A 129 13.25 19.36 -5.87
C ASP A 129 12.14 20.06 -6.65
N LEU A 130 12.34 21.36 -6.92
CA LEU A 130 11.38 22.16 -7.66
C LEU A 130 11.20 21.67 -9.11
N SER A 131 12.27 21.13 -9.72
CA SER A 131 12.24 20.69 -11.12
C SER A 131 11.33 19.48 -11.32
N ASN A 132 11.37 18.55 -10.37
CA ASN A 132 10.54 17.36 -10.37
C ASN A 132 9.24 17.54 -9.58
N GLN A 133 9.08 18.66 -8.87
CA GLN A 133 7.96 18.97 -7.98
C GLN A 133 7.84 17.97 -6.82
N VAL A 134 8.97 17.62 -6.23
CA VAL A 134 9.12 16.58 -5.21
C VAL A 134 9.58 17.19 -3.90
N VAL A 135 9.00 16.72 -2.79
CA VAL A 135 9.40 17.07 -1.43
C VAL A 135 9.70 15.78 -0.69
N ARG A 136 10.92 15.65 -0.18
CA ARG A 136 11.36 14.52 0.63
C ARG A 136 11.53 14.98 2.06
N VAL A 137 10.87 14.27 2.98
CA VAL A 137 10.91 14.54 4.40
C VAL A 137 11.53 13.35 5.10
N GLN A 138 12.65 13.58 5.77
CA GLN A 138 13.29 12.61 6.65
C GLN A 138 12.88 12.91 8.07
N GLY A 139 12.34 11.92 8.78
CA GLY A 139 11.90 12.13 10.16
C GLY A 139 10.98 11.04 10.71
N THR A 140 10.44 11.34 11.88
CA THR A 140 9.54 10.47 12.65
C THR A 140 8.09 10.91 12.56
N SER A 141 7.79 12.05 11.93
CA SER A 141 6.42 12.57 11.84
C SER A 141 5.51 11.63 11.03
N PRO A 142 4.25 11.39 11.46
CA PRO A 142 3.28 10.62 10.69
C PRO A 142 2.95 11.24 9.33
N VAL A 143 2.65 10.41 8.33
CA VAL A 143 2.25 10.82 6.97
C VAL A 143 1.06 11.75 7.00
N LYS A 144 0.07 11.49 7.87
CA LYS A 144 -1.11 12.34 8.04
C LYS A 144 -0.72 13.79 8.37
N ILE A 145 0.15 13.97 9.36
CA ILE A 145 0.63 15.28 9.81
C ILE A 145 1.42 15.99 8.70
N LEU A 146 2.29 15.26 8.00
CA LEU A 146 3.05 15.80 6.86
C LEU A 146 2.12 16.24 5.72
N THR A 147 1.11 15.43 5.40
CA THR A 147 0.13 15.72 4.33
C THR A 147 -0.69 16.96 4.68
N GLU A 148 -1.26 17.02 5.89
CA GLU A 148 -2.04 18.17 6.35
C GLU A 148 -1.20 19.46 6.36
N ALA A 149 0.06 19.39 6.79
CA ALA A 149 0.96 20.54 6.79
C ALA A 149 1.29 21.04 5.39
N LEU A 150 1.47 20.14 4.42
CA LEU A 150 1.64 20.50 3.01
C LEU A 150 0.38 21.15 2.44
N GLU A 151 -0.80 20.58 2.72
CA GLU A 151 -2.09 21.13 2.27
C GLU A 151 -2.37 22.52 2.85
N GLN A 152 -1.97 22.77 4.10
CA GLN A 152 -2.05 24.09 4.74
C GLN A 152 -1.22 25.17 4.02
N THR A 153 -0.28 24.80 3.14
CA THR A 153 0.42 25.76 2.26
C THR A 153 -0.41 26.17 1.03
N GLY A 154 -1.63 25.66 0.91
CA GLY A 154 -2.51 25.88 -0.25
C GLY A 154 -2.12 25.02 -1.46
N ARG A 155 -1.43 23.90 -1.23
CA ARG A 155 -0.88 23.03 -2.29
C ARG A 155 -1.47 21.64 -2.19
N LYS A 156 -1.79 21.05 -3.34
CA LYS A 156 -2.07 19.62 -3.41
C LYS A 156 -0.77 18.86 -3.17
N ALA A 157 -0.81 17.92 -2.24
CA ALA A 157 0.30 17.03 -1.94
C ALA A 157 -0.15 15.58 -2.05
N ARG A 158 0.67 14.74 -2.68
CA ARG A 158 0.39 13.32 -2.83
C ARG A 158 1.60 12.53 -2.39
N LEU A 159 1.39 11.57 -1.48
CA LEU A 159 2.43 10.63 -1.13
C LEU A 159 2.76 9.74 -2.34
N ILE A 160 4.04 9.70 -2.72
CA ILE A 160 4.53 8.91 -3.86
C ILE A 160 5.57 7.86 -3.47
N GLY A 161 6.18 7.97 -2.29
CA GLY A 161 7.15 6.98 -1.82
C GLY A 161 7.39 7.01 -0.31
N GLN A 162 7.70 5.85 0.26
CA GLN A 162 8.13 5.69 1.66
C GLN A 162 9.21 4.61 1.78
N GLY A 163 10.19 4.84 2.64
CA GLY A 163 11.19 3.82 2.92
C GLY A 163 12.51 4.37 3.43
N VAL A 164 13.45 3.47 3.63
CA VAL A 164 14.87 3.78 3.76
C VAL A 164 15.49 3.47 2.40
N PRO A 165 15.92 4.49 1.62
CA PRO A 165 16.56 4.25 0.34
C PRO A 165 17.76 3.30 0.48
N GLU A 166 18.04 2.54 -0.57
CA GLU A 166 19.22 1.64 -0.70
C GLU A 166 19.23 0.37 0.15
N ASP A 167 18.38 0.25 1.18
CA ASP A 167 18.40 -0.90 2.09
C ASP A 167 17.49 -2.07 1.68
N PHE A 168 16.38 -1.79 0.97
CA PHE A 168 15.35 -2.81 0.68
C PHE A 168 14.81 -2.75 -0.75
N LEU A 169 14.65 -3.92 -1.37
CA LEU A 169 13.99 -4.07 -2.68
C LEU A 169 12.47 -3.85 -2.62
N ILE A 170 11.86 -4.02 -1.44
CA ILE A 170 10.44 -3.75 -1.18
C ILE A 170 10.38 -3.00 0.14
N SER A 171 10.41 -1.67 0.07
CA SER A 171 10.38 -0.82 1.27
C SER A 171 8.97 -0.47 1.73
N ALA A 172 7.96 -0.59 0.86
CA ALA A 172 6.61 -0.11 1.16
C ALA A 172 5.49 -1.01 0.62
N ALA A 173 4.38 -1.00 1.35
CA ALA A 173 3.12 -1.63 0.97
C ALA A 173 1.93 -0.78 1.41
N VAL A 174 0.79 -1.00 0.76
CA VAL A 174 -0.46 -0.31 1.07
C VAL A 174 -1.63 -1.28 0.97
N ALA A 175 -2.57 -1.19 1.92
CA ALA A 175 -3.88 -1.80 1.81
C ALA A 175 -4.93 -0.69 1.79
N GLU A 176 -5.82 -0.73 0.80
CA GLU A 176 -6.83 0.31 0.58
C GLU A 176 -8.23 -0.29 0.70
N PHE A 177 -9.00 0.22 1.66
CA PHE A 177 -10.38 -0.16 1.91
C PHE A 177 -11.28 0.75 1.08
N LYS A 178 -12.01 0.16 0.12
CA LYS A 178 -12.92 0.83 -0.83
C LYS A 178 -14.39 0.39 -0.66
N GLY A 179 -14.71 -0.24 0.46
CA GLY A 179 -16.03 -0.82 0.71
C GLY A 179 -17.11 0.26 0.79
N PRO A 180 -18.40 -0.09 0.66
CA PRO A 180 -19.47 0.90 0.55
C PRO A 180 -19.63 1.79 1.79
N SER A 181 -19.26 1.27 2.97
CA SER A 181 -19.41 1.99 4.24
C SER A 181 -18.08 2.33 4.91
N ILE A 182 -17.06 1.47 4.76
CA ILE A 182 -15.75 1.62 5.42
C ILE A 182 -14.72 1.97 4.36
N PHE A 183 -14.11 3.14 4.52
CA PHE A 183 -13.00 3.61 3.71
C PHE A 183 -11.75 3.69 4.58
N GLY A 184 -10.59 3.48 3.99
CA GLY A 184 -9.37 3.58 4.76
C GLY A 184 -8.13 3.22 3.98
N VAL A 185 -7.00 3.65 4.50
CA VAL A 185 -5.68 3.38 3.94
C VAL A 185 -4.77 2.95 5.07
N VAL A 186 -4.18 1.77 4.92
CA VAL A 186 -3.10 1.28 5.79
C VAL A 186 -1.82 1.27 5.00
N ARG A 187 -0.78 1.93 5.51
CA ARG A 187 0.54 2.02 4.92
C ARG A 187 1.52 1.25 5.80
N LEU A 188 2.34 0.43 5.16
CA LEU A 188 3.42 -0.30 5.81
C LEU A 188 4.73 0.12 5.16
N ALA A 189 5.71 0.47 5.99
CA ALA A 189 7.05 0.81 5.54
C ALA A 189 8.08 -0.02 6.32
N GLN A 190 8.97 -0.70 5.60
CA GLN A 190 10.07 -1.43 6.20
C GLN A 190 11.11 -0.43 6.72
N VAL A 191 11.46 -0.55 8.00
CA VAL A 191 12.47 0.29 8.63
C VAL A 191 13.79 -0.46 8.68
N ASN A 192 13.75 -1.72 9.11
CA ASN A 192 14.86 -2.66 9.06
C ASN A 192 14.31 -4.09 8.94
N MET A 193 15.16 -5.12 8.92
CA MET A 193 14.73 -6.53 8.77
C MET A 193 13.78 -7.07 9.86
N GLU A 194 13.68 -6.39 11.01
CA GLU A 194 12.89 -6.82 12.16
C GLU A 194 11.77 -5.84 12.53
N LEU A 195 11.71 -4.67 11.89
CA LEU A 195 10.79 -3.60 12.27
C LEU A 195 10.09 -3.02 11.05
N ALA A 196 8.76 -2.98 11.11
CA ALA A 196 7.93 -2.28 10.16
C ALA A 196 7.15 -1.17 10.86
N ARG A 197 7.05 -0.01 10.20
CA ARG A 197 6.19 1.09 10.60
C ARG A 197 4.83 0.90 9.93
N ILE A 198 3.76 1.08 10.70
CA ILE A 198 2.38 0.93 10.26
C ILE A 198 1.62 2.21 10.56
N GLU A 199 0.97 2.76 9.55
CA GLU A 199 0.11 3.94 9.66
C GLU A 199 -1.24 3.65 9.03
N ALA A 200 -2.32 3.84 9.77
CA ALA A 200 -3.66 3.59 9.29
C ALA A 200 -4.57 4.79 9.54
N ASN A 201 -5.45 5.03 8.58
CA ASN A 201 -6.53 5.98 8.68
C ASN A 201 -7.78 5.33 8.12
N PHE A 202 -8.85 5.30 8.92
CA PHE A 202 -10.13 4.74 8.56
C PHE A 202 -11.25 5.75 8.79
N SER A 203 -12.27 5.68 7.95
CA SER A 203 -13.52 6.42 8.08
C SER A 203 -14.72 5.51 7.81
N GLY A 204 -15.84 5.82 8.46
CA GLY A 204 -17.08 5.06 8.35
C GLY A 204 -17.10 3.76 9.17
N LEU A 205 -16.21 3.63 10.16
CA LEU A 205 -16.30 2.56 11.16
C LEU A 205 -17.47 2.85 12.14
N PRO A 206 -18.12 1.81 12.69
CA PRO A 206 -18.99 2.01 13.85
C PRO A 206 -18.21 2.68 14.99
N PRO A 207 -18.82 3.58 15.79
CA PRO A 207 -18.13 4.13 16.95
C PRO A 207 -17.77 3.04 17.98
N GLY A 208 -16.56 3.09 18.52
CA GLY A 208 -16.07 2.16 19.53
C GLY A 208 -14.81 1.41 19.11
N LYS A 209 -14.54 0.32 19.83
CA LYS A 209 -13.29 -0.43 19.69
C LYS A 209 -13.43 -1.60 18.71
N HIS A 210 -12.45 -1.70 17.83
CA HIS A 210 -12.40 -2.66 16.73
C HIS A 210 -11.10 -3.45 16.76
N GLY A 211 -11.19 -4.78 16.66
CA GLY A 211 -10.00 -5.60 16.40
C GLY A 211 -9.53 -5.42 14.96
N TRP A 212 -8.23 -5.54 14.71
CA TRP A 212 -7.70 -5.60 13.35
C TRP A 212 -6.43 -6.45 13.28
N SER A 213 -6.21 -7.08 12.14
CA SER A 213 -5.08 -7.97 11.93
C SER A 213 -4.69 -8.10 10.47
N ILE A 214 -3.47 -8.57 10.25
CA ILE A 214 -3.01 -9.11 8.98
C ILE A 214 -3.36 -10.60 8.96
N ASN A 215 -4.07 -11.04 7.92
CA ASN A 215 -4.52 -12.42 7.78
C ASN A 215 -3.72 -13.15 6.70
N GLU A 216 -3.84 -14.47 6.68
CA GLU A 216 -3.02 -15.35 5.85
C GLU A 216 -3.21 -15.10 4.35
N PHE A 217 -4.44 -14.90 3.90
CA PHE A 217 -4.80 -14.85 2.48
C PHE A 217 -5.31 -13.47 2.07
N GLY A 218 -4.93 -13.04 0.87
CA GLY A 218 -5.55 -11.93 0.16
C GLY A 218 -6.82 -12.31 -0.61
N ASP A 219 -7.57 -13.30 -0.14
CA ASP A 219 -8.83 -13.71 -0.75
C ASP A 219 -9.99 -12.88 -0.19
N LEU A 220 -10.57 -12.03 -1.04
CA LEU A 220 -11.71 -11.17 -0.72
C LEU A 220 -13.04 -11.67 -1.30
N THR A 221 -13.10 -12.92 -1.81
CA THR A 221 -14.33 -13.48 -2.42
C THR A 221 -15.52 -13.51 -1.47
N GLN A 222 -15.28 -13.60 -0.16
CA GLN A 222 -16.29 -13.49 0.90
C GLN A 222 -15.92 -12.39 1.90
N GLY A 223 -15.30 -11.29 1.43
CA GLY A 223 -14.86 -10.20 2.30
C GLY A 223 -13.78 -10.65 3.29
N ALA A 224 -13.93 -10.29 4.56
CA ALA A 224 -12.99 -10.68 5.61
C ALA A 224 -13.06 -12.18 5.95
N ALA A 225 -14.21 -12.85 5.76
CA ALA A 225 -14.37 -14.27 6.10
C ALA A 225 -13.48 -15.21 5.28
N SER A 226 -13.14 -14.85 4.04
CA SER A 226 -12.26 -15.64 3.16
C SER A 226 -10.76 -15.40 3.38
N THR A 227 -10.38 -14.48 4.27
CA THR A 227 -8.96 -14.09 4.45
C THR A 227 -8.13 -15.09 5.28
N GLY A 228 -8.75 -16.11 5.84
CA GLY A 228 -8.09 -17.12 6.65
C GLY A 228 -7.78 -16.64 8.07
N LYS A 229 -6.81 -17.30 8.72
CA LYS A 229 -6.43 -16.99 10.11
C LYS A 229 -5.51 -15.78 10.17
N VAL A 230 -5.35 -15.22 11.37
CA VAL A 230 -4.33 -14.20 11.65
C VAL A 230 -2.96 -14.75 11.25
N PHE A 231 -2.21 -13.95 10.50
CA PHE A 231 -0.90 -14.31 9.98
C PHE A 231 0.06 -14.61 11.12
N ASN A 232 0.55 -15.85 11.18
CA ASN A 232 1.55 -16.25 12.16
C ASN A 232 2.56 -17.24 11.54
N PRO A 233 3.62 -16.75 10.90
CA PRO A 233 4.60 -17.62 10.23
C PRO A 233 5.42 -18.44 11.23
N MET A 234 5.60 -17.94 12.45
CA MET A 234 6.26 -18.64 13.54
C MET A 234 5.20 -19.13 14.51
N CYS A 235 4.77 -20.38 14.35
CA CYS A 235 3.68 -21.00 15.14
C CYS A 235 3.96 -21.10 16.66
N ASP A 236 5.11 -20.62 17.14
CA ASP A 236 5.58 -20.71 18.51
C ASP A 236 5.35 -19.41 19.32
N ALA A 237 4.91 -18.31 18.68
CA ALA A 237 4.62 -17.07 19.38
C ALA A 237 3.24 -17.13 20.06
N GLU A 238 3.19 -16.79 21.36
CA GLU A 238 1.94 -16.71 22.14
C GLU A 238 0.92 -15.74 21.52
N GLU A 239 1.42 -14.67 20.88
CA GLU A 239 0.62 -13.74 20.09
C GLU A 239 0.99 -13.82 18.60
N PRO A 240 0.01 -13.97 17.69
CA PRO A 240 0.25 -13.94 16.26
C PRO A 240 0.95 -12.65 15.82
N VAL A 241 1.98 -12.78 14.98
CA VAL A 241 2.72 -11.62 14.42
C VAL A 241 1.80 -10.67 13.65
N GLY A 242 0.76 -11.20 13.01
CA GLY A 242 -0.25 -10.44 12.28
C GLY A 242 -1.27 -9.72 13.16
N ASP A 243 -1.31 -9.95 14.47
CA ASP A 243 -2.23 -9.22 15.35
C ASP A 243 -1.77 -7.76 15.51
N LEU A 244 -2.61 -6.81 15.11
CA LEU A 244 -2.33 -5.38 15.19
C LEU A 244 -2.98 -4.71 16.41
N GLY A 245 -3.69 -5.49 17.23
CA GLY A 245 -4.36 -5.03 18.44
C GLY A 245 -5.76 -4.47 18.17
N THR A 246 -6.02 -3.31 18.77
CA THR A 246 -7.33 -2.65 18.77
C THR A 246 -7.23 -1.24 18.18
N LEU A 247 -8.18 -0.89 17.31
CA LEU A 247 -8.45 0.45 16.82
C LEU A 247 -9.59 1.06 17.63
N ASP A 248 -9.52 2.35 17.91
CA ASP A 248 -10.59 3.10 18.57
C ASP A 248 -11.17 4.09 17.57
N ALA A 249 -12.43 3.88 17.19
CA ALA A 249 -13.16 4.73 16.26
C ALA A 249 -14.01 5.74 17.04
N ASP A 250 -13.87 7.02 16.68
CA ASP A 250 -14.58 8.10 17.34
C ASP A 250 -16.09 8.13 16.99
N GLU A 251 -16.83 9.08 17.57
CA GLU A 251 -18.26 9.26 17.30
C GLU A 251 -18.59 9.55 15.83
N LYS A 252 -17.61 10.00 15.03
CA LYS A 252 -17.74 10.24 13.59
C LYS A 252 -17.39 9.00 12.76
N GLY A 253 -16.95 7.92 13.41
CA GLY A 253 -16.49 6.70 12.75
C GLY A 253 -15.08 6.83 12.15
N GLU A 254 -14.29 7.78 12.64
CA GLU A 254 -12.91 7.99 12.23
C GLU A 254 -11.97 7.27 13.20
N ALA A 255 -10.99 6.52 12.67
CA ALA A 255 -9.95 5.89 13.47
C ALA A 255 -8.57 6.19 12.87
N PHE A 256 -7.63 6.57 13.72
CA PHE A 256 -6.24 6.82 13.34
C PHE A 256 -5.29 5.97 14.17
N PHE A 257 -4.35 5.31 13.50
CA PHE A 257 -3.30 4.54 14.14
C PHE A 257 -1.94 4.89 13.53
N SER A 258 -0.94 5.01 14.39
CA SER A 258 0.44 5.11 13.97
C SER A 258 1.32 4.39 14.98
N GLY A 259 2.13 3.45 14.50
CA GLY A 259 2.95 2.63 15.38
C GLY A 259 3.96 1.79 14.62
N VAL A 260 4.57 0.86 15.35
CA VAL A 260 5.53 -0.10 14.82
C VAL A 260 5.11 -1.51 15.17
N LYS A 261 5.52 -2.46 14.34
CA LYS A 261 5.38 -3.90 14.60
C LYS A 261 6.72 -4.57 14.40
N GLU A 262 7.16 -5.28 15.43
CA GLU A 262 8.36 -6.10 15.40
C GLU A 262 8.11 -7.42 14.67
N LYS A 263 9.19 -8.04 14.16
CA LYS A 263 9.20 -9.33 13.46
C LYS A 263 8.33 -9.37 12.21
N LEU A 264 8.02 -8.21 11.65
CA LEU A 264 7.18 -8.04 10.47
C LEU A 264 8.05 -7.58 9.28
N ARG A 265 8.05 -8.37 8.20
CA ARG A 265 8.72 -8.01 6.94
C ARG A 265 7.69 -7.72 5.87
N VAL A 266 7.66 -6.50 5.34
CA VAL A 266 6.75 -6.02 4.29
C VAL A 266 6.70 -6.97 3.10
N ALA A 267 7.85 -7.51 2.68
CA ALA A 267 7.94 -8.48 1.59
C ALA A 267 7.08 -9.74 1.82
N ASP A 268 6.95 -10.22 3.06
CA ASP A 268 6.18 -11.42 3.42
C ASP A 268 4.67 -11.15 3.48
N LEU A 269 4.26 -9.88 3.46
CA LEU A 269 2.86 -9.45 3.59
C LEU A 269 2.21 -9.19 2.24
N ILE A 270 3.00 -9.03 1.17
CA ILE A 270 2.46 -8.74 -0.16
C ILE A 270 1.54 -9.87 -0.60
N GLY A 271 0.32 -9.51 -1.00
CA GLY A 271 -0.72 -10.46 -1.42
C GLY A 271 -1.50 -11.10 -0.28
N ARG A 272 -1.19 -10.76 0.98
CA ARG A 272 -2.05 -11.03 2.14
C ARG A 272 -3.10 -9.94 2.30
N SER A 273 -3.90 -10.00 3.36
CA SER A 273 -4.93 -8.99 3.63
C SER A 273 -4.80 -8.40 5.03
N ILE A 274 -5.32 -7.18 5.19
CA ILE A 274 -5.66 -6.61 6.48
C ILE A 274 -7.17 -6.71 6.64
N ALA A 275 -7.62 -7.24 7.77
CA ALA A 275 -9.02 -7.33 8.16
C ALA A 275 -9.30 -6.44 9.37
N VAL A 276 -10.47 -5.81 9.38
CA VAL A 276 -11.02 -5.04 10.50
C VAL A 276 -12.27 -5.75 10.99
N TYR A 277 -12.38 -5.94 12.30
CA TYR A 277 -13.43 -6.68 12.99
C TYR A 277 -14.36 -5.75 13.75
N GLY A 278 -15.59 -6.17 13.97
CA GLY A 278 -16.57 -5.44 14.76
C GLY A 278 -16.23 -5.47 16.26
N THR A 279 -15.64 -6.57 16.72
CA THR A 279 -15.26 -6.79 18.11
C THR A 279 -13.75 -6.79 18.30
N GLU A 280 -13.28 -6.49 19.52
CA GLU A 280 -11.86 -6.50 19.88
C GLU A 280 -11.23 -7.90 19.84
N ASP A 281 -12.03 -8.92 20.15
CA ASP A 281 -11.61 -10.32 20.21
C ASP A 281 -11.52 -10.99 18.83
N LYS A 282 -11.90 -10.28 17.75
CA LYS A 282 -11.84 -10.76 16.37
C LYS A 282 -12.61 -12.08 16.15
N SER A 283 -13.68 -12.29 16.93
CA SER A 283 -14.51 -13.51 16.87
C SER A 283 -15.57 -13.46 15.77
N ASP A 284 -15.87 -12.28 15.23
CA ASP A 284 -16.77 -12.09 14.10
C ASP A 284 -16.11 -12.36 12.73
N GLU A 285 -16.93 -12.35 11.68
CA GLU A 285 -16.50 -12.61 10.28
C GLU A 285 -15.65 -11.49 9.67
N GLY A 286 -15.48 -10.37 10.38
CA GLY A 286 -14.82 -9.15 9.94
C GLY A 286 -15.76 -8.20 9.18
N LEU A 287 -15.64 -6.90 9.46
CA LEU A 287 -16.41 -5.83 8.82
C LEU A 287 -15.92 -5.53 7.40
N ALA A 288 -14.61 -5.51 7.22
CA ALA A 288 -13.98 -5.19 5.95
C ALA A 288 -12.58 -5.80 5.87
N ALA A 289 -12.13 -6.07 4.66
CA ALA A 289 -10.76 -6.49 4.40
C ALA A 289 -10.23 -5.86 3.11
N ALA A 290 -8.91 -5.68 3.06
CA ALA A 290 -8.20 -5.16 1.90
C ALA A 290 -6.89 -5.92 1.67
N VAL A 291 -6.56 -6.19 0.41
CA VAL A 291 -5.29 -6.83 0.03
C VAL A 291 -4.13 -5.86 0.22
N ILE A 292 -3.05 -6.33 0.82
CA ILE A 292 -1.77 -5.64 0.94
C ILE A 292 -1.06 -5.70 -0.41
N ALA A 293 -1.06 -4.57 -1.10
CA ALA A 293 -0.39 -4.39 -2.37
C ALA A 293 0.98 -3.72 -2.20
N ARG A 294 1.87 -3.90 -3.18
CA ARG A 294 3.14 -3.18 -3.23
C ARG A 294 2.88 -1.68 -3.36
N SER A 295 3.63 -0.89 -2.61
CA SER A 295 3.71 0.56 -2.77
C SER A 295 5.12 0.94 -3.21
N ALA A 296 5.23 2.06 -3.90
CA ALA A 296 6.52 2.59 -4.31
C ALA A 296 7.36 3.01 -3.09
N GLY A 297 8.65 2.68 -3.14
CA GLY A 297 9.69 3.28 -2.31
C GLY A 297 10.00 4.71 -2.75
N VAL A 298 10.86 5.38 -1.99
CA VAL A 298 11.35 6.71 -2.36
C VAL A 298 12.18 6.61 -3.64
N GLY A 299 11.88 7.44 -4.64
CA GLY A 299 12.58 7.42 -5.92
C GLY A 299 11.99 6.50 -6.98
N GLU A 300 11.00 5.68 -6.64
CA GLU A 300 10.49 4.64 -7.54
C GLU A 300 9.28 5.08 -8.37
N ASN A 301 8.62 6.21 -8.02
CA ASN A 301 7.36 6.60 -8.64
C ASN A 301 7.22 8.10 -8.90
N TYR A 302 7.50 8.48 -10.15
CA TYR A 302 7.25 9.82 -10.69
C TYR A 302 6.09 9.84 -11.70
N LYS A 303 5.15 8.88 -11.60
CA LYS A 303 4.05 8.77 -12.57
C LYS A 303 3.15 9.99 -12.47
N LYS A 304 3.04 10.66 -13.61
CA LYS A 304 2.37 11.95 -13.75
C LYS A 304 0.95 11.84 -14.30
N LEU A 305 0.79 10.97 -15.29
CA LEU A 305 -0.45 10.77 -16.03
C LEU A 305 -0.93 9.33 -15.85
N CYS A 306 -2.23 9.15 -15.64
CA CYS A 306 -2.86 7.85 -15.80
C CYS A 306 -3.34 7.68 -17.23
N THR A 307 -2.84 6.66 -17.94
CA THR A 307 -3.21 6.41 -19.35
C THR A 307 -4.60 5.76 -19.49
N CYS A 308 -5.14 5.17 -18.43
CA CYS A 308 -6.43 4.47 -18.49
C CYS A 308 -7.60 5.43 -18.78
N ASP A 309 -7.55 6.63 -18.18
CA ASP A 309 -8.61 7.63 -18.22
C ASP A 309 -8.08 9.02 -18.63
N GLY A 310 -6.77 9.16 -18.83
CA GLY A 310 -6.14 10.45 -19.11
C GLY A 310 -6.08 11.35 -17.88
N THR A 311 -6.42 10.85 -16.69
CA THR A 311 -6.45 11.65 -15.48
C THR A 311 -5.04 12.01 -15.08
N THR A 312 -4.85 13.32 -14.93
CA THR A 312 -3.67 13.90 -14.34
C THR A 312 -3.65 13.57 -12.85
N ILE A 313 -2.71 12.72 -12.40
CA ILE A 313 -2.76 12.06 -11.08
C ILE A 313 -2.76 13.07 -9.90
N TRP A 314 -2.18 14.25 -10.09
CA TRP A 314 -2.16 15.33 -9.08
C TRP A 314 -3.40 16.21 -9.08
N GLU A 315 -4.21 16.18 -10.14
CA GLU A 315 -5.49 16.89 -10.17
C GLU A 315 -6.60 16.07 -9.56
N ALA A 316 -6.47 14.73 -9.65
CA ALA A 316 -7.40 13.75 -9.12
C ALA A 316 -7.64 13.95 -7.62
N THR A 317 -8.92 14.08 -7.28
CA THR A 317 -9.51 14.10 -5.97
C THR A 317 -10.28 12.81 -5.73
N ASN A 318 -10.71 12.56 -4.49
CA ASN A 318 -11.57 11.41 -4.18
C ASN A 318 -12.87 11.38 -5.01
N ALA A 319 -13.32 12.54 -5.51
CA ALA A 319 -14.50 12.64 -6.37
C ALA A 319 -14.24 12.18 -7.82
N ASP A 320 -12.98 12.13 -8.26
CA ASP A 320 -12.61 11.72 -9.62
C ASP A 320 -12.56 10.19 -9.76
N PHE A 321 -12.40 9.47 -8.65
CA PHE A 321 -12.48 8.02 -8.59
C PHE A 321 -13.95 7.58 -8.45
N VAL A 322 -14.72 7.72 -9.52
CA VAL A 322 -16.07 7.15 -9.57
C VAL A 322 -15.92 5.63 -9.48
N SER A 323 -16.52 5.02 -8.44
CA SER A 323 -16.68 3.56 -8.39
C SER A 323 -17.40 3.14 -9.66
N SER A 324 -16.67 2.54 -10.60
CA SER A 324 -17.32 1.81 -11.68
C SER A 324 -18.14 0.73 -10.99
N LYS A 325 -19.47 0.86 -11.04
CA LYS A 325 -20.37 -0.26 -10.74
C LYS A 325 -20.05 -1.32 -11.79
N VAL A 326 -19.16 -2.24 -11.44
CA VAL A 326 -18.96 -3.51 -12.14
C VAL A 326 -19.81 -4.55 -11.42
#